data_AF-A0A411PI40-F1
#
_entry.id   AF-A0A411PI40-F1
#
_cell.length_a   1.000
_cell.length_b   1.000
_cell.length_c   1.000
_cell.angle_alpha   90.00
_cell.angle_beta   90.00
_cell.angle_gamma   90.00
#
_symmetry.space_group_name_H-M   'P 1'
#
loop_
_entity.id
_entity.type
_entity.pdbx_description
1 polymer ?
#
loop_
_entity_poly.entity_id
_entity_poly.type
_entity_poly.pdbx_seq_one_letter_code
_entity_poly.pdbx_strand_id
1 'polypeptide(L)'
;MLKSLPNFKIVAGRALVASFFETLLQPLKVLRDKLSMSQKLYLVALIILITTQSLAWVGIFSVIGMAIEFWPIFERMWHSLAGKAFFLLFYAIVANFALATAGSVVNEVVGVSASHFNYTHNFAILLYIPKWIIITSCFALILMQMLLPVYAFCVWLLQMMGVKFKRLTDHQDYHRITYWVRLVLAWVIMYHLLMFIGVNDLDDDGHEEAKQVQSELVQPSEDHEQTKVAVNTGESKDELAQDNQLGEVQVLADSDEKRDDTGLVVINSDLATDEIQYQVIRDDYFNAVREAIAVFAFYLEADSFSRCSKAQNSKVMELNDYEFLEITPNNKAKYGFDFEVKKCVSPAFPAS
;
A
#
# COMPACT_ATOMS: atom_id res chain seq x y z
N MET A 1 -6.98 -18.99 81.42
CA MET A 1 -6.37 -17.65 81.31
C MET A 1 -5.72 -17.52 79.95
N LEU A 2 -6.07 -16.44 79.23
CA LEU A 2 -5.34 -15.79 78.13
C LEU A 2 -4.89 -16.61 76.90
N LYS A 3 -5.56 -16.37 75.77
CA LYS A 3 -4.92 -15.68 74.63
C LYS A 3 -5.98 -15.13 73.66
N SER A 4 -6.20 -13.82 73.74
CA SER A 4 -6.84 -13.01 72.70
C SER A 4 -5.73 -12.33 71.91
N LEU A 5 -5.72 -12.52 70.58
CA LEU A 5 -4.99 -11.69 69.63
C LEU A 5 -6.04 -11.09 68.68
N PRO A 6 -6.01 -9.77 68.43
CA PRO A 6 -7.03 -9.11 67.63
C PRO A 6 -6.76 -9.31 66.13
N ASN A 7 -7.80 -9.74 65.41
CA ASN A 7 -7.88 -9.65 63.94
C ASN A 7 -8.01 -8.18 63.54
N PHE A 8 -6.88 -7.50 63.32
CA PHE A 8 -6.83 -6.15 62.78
C PHE A 8 -6.22 -6.19 61.36
N LYS A 9 -6.88 -5.49 60.42
CA LYS A 9 -6.45 -5.13 59.06
C LYS A 9 -6.56 -6.18 57.95
N ILE A 10 -7.77 -6.43 57.44
CA ILE A 10 -7.96 -6.82 56.02
C ILE A 10 -9.09 -6.02 55.34
N VAL A 11 -10.08 -5.54 56.11
CA VAL A 11 -11.25 -4.82 55.56
C VAL A 11 -10.92 -3.41 55.04
N ALA A 12 -9.95 -2.72 55.65
CA ALA A 12 -9.60 -1.34 55.29
C ALA A 12 -8.97 -1.22 53.89
N GLY A 13 -8.23 -2.24 53.42
CA GLY A 13 -7.56 -2.19 52.11
C GLY A 13 -8.53 -2.24 50.93
N ARG A 14 -9.60 -3.03 51.01
CA ARG A 14 -10.62 -3.14 49.95
C ARG A 14 -11.47 -1.87 49.82
N ALA A 15 -11.81 -1.23 50.95
CA ALA A 15 -12.58 0.01 50.95
C ALA A 15 -11.79 1.20 50.38
N LEU A 16 -10.47 1.24 50.64
CA LEU A 16 -9.58 2.30 50.15
C LEU A 16 -9.30 2.16 48.65
N VAL A 17 -9.15 0.94 48.14
CA VAL A 17 -9.02 0.68 46.69
C VAL A 17 -10.31 1.02 45.95
N ALA A 18 -11.48 0.67 46.51
CA ALA A 18 -12.76 0.99 45.91
C ALA A 18 -13.06 2.51 45.87
N SER A 19 -12.76 3.23 46.96
CA SER A 19 -12.96 4.69 47.00
C SER A 19 -11.96 5.43 46.10
N PHE A 20 -10.73 4.92 45.96
CA PHE A 20 -9.75 5.47 45.02
C PHE A 20 -10.18 5.26 43.55
N PHE A 21 -10.70 4.07 43.22
CA PHE A 21 -11.26 3.79 41.89
C PHE A 21 -12.49 4.65 41.58
N GLU A 22 -13.40 4.83 42.53
CA GLU A 22 -14.56 5.74 42.40
C GLU A 22 -14.10 7.18 42.12
N THR A 23 -13.08 7.66 42.84
CA THR A 23 -12.55 9.02 42.68
C THR A 23 -11.85 9.22 41.32
N LEU A 24 -11.21 8.17 40.79
CA LEU A 24 -10.59 8.17 39.46
C LEU A 24 -11.63 8.03 38.32
N LEU A 25 -12.72 7.29 38.56
CA LEU A 25 -13.78 7.05 37.57
C LEU A 25 -14.74 8.22 37.42
N GLN A 26 -14.90 9.07 38.43
CA GLN A 26 -15.76 10.26 38.36
C GLN A 26 -15.37 11.25 37.24
N PRO A 27 -14.09 11.70 37.11
CA PRO A 27 -13.70 12.58 36.01
C PRO A 27 -13.86 11.91 34.64
N LEU A 28 -13.62 10.59 34.54
CA LEU A 28 -13.83 9.80 33.32
C LEU A 28 -15.29 9.73 32.88
N LYS A 29 -16.23 9.57 33.84
CA LYS A 29 -17.67 9.57 33.56
C LYS A 29 -18.14 10.93 33.05
N VAL A 30 -17.69 12.02 33.69
CA VAL A 30 -18.02 13.39 33.27
C VAL A 30 -17.45 13.72 31.89
N LEU A 31 -16.23 13.26 31.58
CA LEU A 31 -15.62 13.39 30.25
C LEU A 31 -16.39 12.60 29.19
N ARG A 32 -16.76 11.34 29.47
CA ARG A 32 -17.54 10.49 28.57
C ARG A 32 -18.88 11.11 28.19
N ASP A 33 -19.57 11.73 29.15
CA ASP A 33 -20.92 12.26 28.96
C ASP A 33 -20.92 13.59 28.19
N LYS A 34 -19.79 14.33 28.19
CA LYS A 34 -19.61 15.58 27.43
C LYS A 34 -19.03 15.39 26.02
N LEU A 35 -18.45 14.24 25.70
CA LEU A 35 -17.78 14.00 24.42
C LEU A 35 -18.75 13.62 23.30
N SER A 36 -18.52 14.12 22.08
CA SER A 36 -19.26 13.70 20.89
C SER A 36 -18.93 12.26 20.49
N MET A 37 -19.79 11.62 19.68
CA MET A 37 -19.57 10.24 19.24
C MET A 37 -18.23 10.06 18.51
N SER A 38 -17.87 10.98 17.61
CA SER A 38 -16.58 10.97 16.93
C SER A 38 -15.40 11.17 17.89
N GLN A 39 -15.54 12.04 18.90
CA GLN A 39 -14.49 12.26 19.90
C GLN A 39 -14.25 11.04 20.77
N LYS A 40 -15.30 10.25 21.07
CA LYS A 40 -15.16 8.97 21.78
C LYS A 40 -14.32 7.98 20.98
N LEU A 41 -14.56 7.90 19.68
CA LEU A 41 -13.79 7.03 18.77
C LEU A 41 -12.32 7.44 18.69
N TYR A 42 -12.02 8.74 18.63
CA TYR A 42 -10.63 9.21 18.69
C TYR A 42 -9.95 8.88 20.01
N LEU A 43 -10.68 8.96 21.13
CA LEU A 43 -10.14 8.62 22.45
C LEU A 43 -9.84 7.11 22.53
N VAL A 44 -10.74 6.27 22.01
CA VAL A 44 -10.50 4.82 21.88
C VAL A 44 -9.27 4.54 21.01
N ALA A 45 -9.16 5.18 19.85
CA ALA A 45 -8.00 5.03 18.97
C ALA A 45 -6.69 5.43 19.67
N LEU A 46 -6.72 6.52 20.46
CA LEU A 46 -5.56 7.00 21.21
C LEU A 46 -5.20 6.06 22.38
N ILE A 47 -6.19 5.48 23.07
CA ILE A 47 -5.93 4.45 24.10
C ILE A 47 -5.28 3.23 23.46
N ILE A 48 -5.84 2.72 22.35
CA ILE A 48 -5.30 1.55 21.62
C ILE A 48 -3.86 1.81 21.17
N LEU A 49 -3.58 3.02 20.69
CA LEU A 49 -2.23 3.44 20.30
C LEU A 49 -1.23 3.34 21.46
N ILE A 50 -1.65 3.69 22.69
CA ILE A 50 -0.79 3.66 23.87
C ILE A 50 -0.68 2.23 24.46
N THR A 51 -1.78 1.47 24.50
CA THR A 51 -1.84 0.20 25.25
C THR A 51 -1.36 -1.00 24.44
N THR A 52 -1.81 -1.09 23.19
CA THR A 52 -1.70 -2.31 22.39
C THR A 52 -0.73 -2.17 21.22
N GLN A 53 -0.32 -0.94 20.89
CA GLN A 53 0.58 -0.56 19.78
C GLN A 53 0.25 -1.13 18.39
N SER A 54 -0.82 -1.91 18.23
CA SER A 54 -1.32 -2.35 16.93
C SER A 54 -1.79 -1.13 16.13
N LEU A 55 -1.03 -0.78 15.08
CA LEU A 55 -1.34 0.36 14.22
C LEU A 55 -2.63 0.12 13.41
N ALA A 56 -2.92 -1.11 12.99
CA ALA A 56 -4.09 -1.43 12.16
C ALA A 56 -5.42 -1.07 12.83
N TRP A 57 -5.64 -1.51 14.08
CA TRP A 57 -6.84 -1.17 14.85
C TRP A 57 -6.98 0.34 15.07
N VAL A 58 -5.88 1.04 15.33
CA VAL A 58 -5.87 2.51 15.47
C VAL A 58 -6.35 3.16 14.17
N GLY A 59 -5.87 2.69 13.02
CA GLY A 59 -6.29 3.15 11.70
C GLY A 59 -7.80 3.02 11.49
N ILE A 60 -8.36 1.83 11.75
CA ILE A 60 -9.79 1.55 11.55
C ILE A 60 -10.67 2.48 12.40
N PHE A 61 -10.42 2.57 13.70
CA PHE A 61 -11.20 3.44 14.58
C PHE A 61 -11.04 4.92 14.21
N SER A 62 -9.86 5.33 13.75
CA SER A 62 -9.61 6.70 13.28
C SER A 62 -10.39 7.02 12.02
N VAL A 63 -10.39 6.13 11.01
CA VAL A 63 -11.17 6.30 9.78
C VAL A 63 -12.66 6.41 10.08
N ILE A 64 -13.21 5.55 10.93
CA ILE A 64 -14.63 5.60 11.31
C ILE A 64 -14.94 6.92 12.03
N GLY A 65 -14.12 7.32 12.99
CA GLY A 65 -14.29 8.58 13.72
C GLY A 65 -14.29 9.81 12.80
N MET A 66 -13.33 9.85 11.87
CA MET A 66 -13.20 10.93 10.89
C MET A 66 -14.34 10.93 9.87
N ALA A 67 -14.79 9.75 9.41
CA ALA A 67 -15.90 9.64 8.47
C ALA A 67 -17.21 10.14 9.07
N ILE A 68 -17.53 9.76 10.31
CA ILE A 68 -18.74 10.24 11.02
C ILE A 68 -18.72 11.77 11.16
N GLU A 69 -17.55 12.33 11.45
CA GLU A 69 -17.41 13.77 11.58
C GLU A 69 -17.48 14.51 10.23
N PHE A 70 -16.93 13.90 9.19
CA PHE A 70 -16.93 14.44 7.83
C PHE A 70 -18.33 14.43 7.20
N TRP A 71 -19.14 13.42 7.51
CA TRP A 71 -20.46 13.21 6.91
C TRP A 71 -21.36 14.46 6.82
N PRO A 72 -21.61 15.23 7.89
CA PRO A 72 -22.45 16.44 7.81
C PRO A 72 -21.83 17.55 6.95
N ILE A 73 -20.50 17.62 6.88
CA ILE A 73 -19.80 18.61 6.04
C ILE A 73 -19.94 18.20 4.58
N PHE A 74 -19.75 16.91 4.29
CA PHE A 74 -19.97 16.33 2.98
C PHE A 74 -21.39 16.60 2.49
N GLU A 75 -22.41 16.32 3.30
CA GLU A 75 -23.81 16.58 2.96
C GLU A 75 -24.06 18.04 2.58
N ARG A 76 -23.53 18.99 3.38
CA ARG A 76 -23.64 20.42 3.08
C ARG A 76 -22.95 20.81 1.78
N MET A 77 -21.77 20.25 1.50
CA MET A 77 -21.06 20.50 0.24
C MET A 77 -21.80 19.88 -0.94
N TRP A 78 -22.31 18.67 -0.80
CA TRP A 78 -23.05 17.94 -1.83
C TRP A 78 -24.34 18.65 -2.26
N HIS A 79 -25.05 19.28 -1.31
CA HIS A 79 -26.25 20.06 -1.63
C HIS A 79 -25.95 21.43 -2.26
N SER A 80 -24.71 21.93 -2.16
CA SER A 80 -24.29 23.18 -2.79
C SER A 80 -24.03 23.01 -4.30
N LEU A 81 -24.43 23.99 -5.12
CA LEU A 81 -24.17 23.99 -6.56
C LEU A 81 -22.67 23.92 -6.87
N ALA A 82 -21.87 24.73 -6.16
CA ALA A 82 -20.41 24.76 -6.33
C ALA A 82 -19.77 23.43 -5.88
N GLY A 83 -20.30 22.81 -4.83
CA GLY A 83 -19.79 21.53 -4.34
C GLY A 83 -20.06 20.39 -5.31
N LYS A 84 -21.23 20.33 -5.95
CA LYS A 84 -21.52 19.35 -7.01
C LYS A 84 -20.55 19.48 -8.19
N ALA A 85 -20.30 20.70 -8.66
CA ALA A 85 -19.35 20.94 -9.74
C ALA A 85 -17.93 20.49 -9.36
N PHE A 86 -17.51 20.80 -8.13
CA PHE A 86 -16.22 20.39 -7.59
C PHE A 86 -16.08 18.86 -7.51
N PHE A 87 -17.08 18.16 -6.96
CA PHE A 87 -17.07 16.69 -6.88
C PHE A 87 -17.08 16.01 -8.24
N LEU A 88 -17.82 16.55 -9.22
CA LEU A 88 -17.81 16.03 -10.59
C LEU A 88 -16.44 16.19 -11.26
N LEU A 89 -15.78 17.33 -11.08
CA LEU A 89 -14.42 17.55 -11.56
C LEU A 89 -13.43 16.59 -10.90
N PHE A 90 -13.51 16.43 -9.58
CA PHE A 90 -12.67 15.48 -8.85
C PHE A 90 -12.86 14.03 -9.32
N TYR A 91 -14.11 13.61 -9.50
CA TYR A 91 -14.44 12.28 -9.99
C TYR A 91 -13.92 12.05 -11.41
N ALA A 92 -14.00 13.06 -12.29
CA ALA A 92 -13.45 12.98 -13.64
C ALA A 92 -11.92 12.80 -13.63
N ILE A 93 -11.20 13.48 -12.74
CA ILE A 93 -9.75 13.32 -12.59
C ILE A 93 -9.42 11.89 -12.14
N VAL A 94 -10.09 11.40 -11.09
CA VAL A 94 -9.89 10.04 -10.57
C VAL A 94 -10.20 8.98 -11.64
N ALA A 95 -11.30 9.14 -12.38
CA ALA A 95 -11.70 8.21 -13.43
C ALA A 95 -10.65 8.13 -14.56
N ASN A 96 -10.09 9.25 -14.99
CA ASN A 96 -9.03 9.27 -15.99
C ASN A 96 -7.74 8.59 -15.49
N PHE A 97 -7.40 8.77 -14.22
CA PHE A 97 -6.24 8.10 -13.64
C PHE A 97 -6.48 6.58 -13.52
N ALA A 98 -7.67 6.16 -13.09
CA ALA A 98 -8.04 4.74 -13.05
C ALA A 98 -8.00 4.10 -14.44
N LEU A 99 -8.49 4.82 -15.47
CA LEU A 99 -8.43 4.40 -16.87
C LEU A 99 -6.97 4.21 -17.35
N ALA A 100 -6.10 5.18 -17.09
CA ALA A 100 -4.69 5.10 -17.46
C ALA A 100 -3.97 3.94 -16.73
N THR A 101 -4.23 3.77 -15.44
CA THR A 101 -3.62 2.70 -14.63
C THR A 101 -4.05 1.32 -15.13
N ALA A 102 -5.33 1.13 -15.47
CA ALA A 102 -5.81 -0.12 -16.05
C ALA A 102 -5.13 -0.44 -17.39
N GLY A 103 -4.89 0.58 -18.23
CA GLY A 103 -4.14 0.43 -19.48
C GLY A 103 -2.70 -0.02 -19.24
N SER A 104 -2.04 0.58 -18.25
CA SER A 104 -0.67 0.19 -17.84
C SER A 104 -0.60 -1.27 -17.37
N VAL A 105 -1.54 -1.72 -16.54
CA VAL A 105 -1.55 -3.09 -16.01
C VAL A 105 -1.81 -4.11 -17.12
N VAL A 106 -2.74 -3.83 -18.04
CA VAL A 106 -3.00 -4.74 -19.17
C VAL A 106 -1.77 -4.84 -20.09
N ASN A 107 -1.08 -3.72 -20.34
CA ASN A 107 0.17 -3.74 -21.10
C ASN A 107 1.25 -4.57 -20.41
N GLU A 108 1.41 -4.46 -19.09
CA GLU A 108 2.35 -5.26 -18.30
C GLU A 108 2.03 -6.77 -18.37
N VAL A 109 0.75 -7.14 -18.30
CA VAL A 109 0.32 -8.55 -18.30
C VAL A 109 0.46 -9.20 -19.68
N VAL A 110 0.06 -8.48 -20.73
CA VAL A 110 -0.09 -9.03 -22.09
C VAL A 110 1.16 -8.76 -22.94
N GLY A 111 2.00 -7.79 -22.57
CA GLY A 111 3.24 -7.44 -23.27
C GLY A 111 3.05 -6.63 -24.56
N VAL A 112 1.82 -6.18 -24.86
CA VAL A 112 1.49 -5.33 -26.01
C VAL A 112 0.51 -4.23 -25.60
N SER A 113 0.32 -3.24 -26.46
CA SER A 113 -0.61 -2.14 -26.20
C SER A 113 -2.00 -2.64 -25.82
N ALA A 114 -2.52 -2.14 -24.69
CA ALA A 114 -3.85 -2.44 -24.18
C ALA A 114 -4.97 -2.01 -25.16
N SER A 115 -4.68 -1.21 -26.19
CA SER A 115 -5.63 -0.83 -27.24
C SER A 115 -6.16 -2.00 -28.06
N HIS A 116 -5.39 -3.09 -28.17
CA HIS A 116 -5.86 -4.32 -28.81
C HIS A 116 -6.83 -5.09 -27.91
N PHE A 117 -6.73 -4.89 -26.60
CA PHE A 117 -7.49 -5.63 -25.58
C PHE A 117 -8.56 -4.74 -24.91
N ASN A 118 -9.55 -4.28 -25.69
CA ASN A 118 -10.58 -3.36 -25.20
C ASN A 118 -11.46 -3.97 -24.10
N TYR A 119 -11.81 -5.25 -24.18
CA TYR A 119 -12.65 -5.90 -23.18
C TYR A 119 -11.88 -6.18 -21.90
N THR A 120 -10.65 -6.67 -22.02
CA THR A 120 -9.74 -6.90 -20.89
C THR A 120 -9.39 -5.58 -20.20
N HIS A 121 -9.19 -4.50 -20.96
CA HIS A 121 -8.99 -3.16 -20.41
C HIS A 121 -10.17 -2.71 -19.54
N ASN A 122 -11.41 -2.84 -20.05
CA ASN A 122 -12.60 -2.51 -19.27
C ASN A 122 -12.77 -3.43 -18.04
N PHE A 123 -12.45 -4.71 -18.17
CA PHE A 123 -12.47 -5.66 -17.07
C PHE A 123 -11.45 -5.29 -15.98
N ALA A 124 -10.23 -4.91 -16.37
CA ALA A 124 -9.21 -4.43 -15.45
C ALA A 124 -9.71 -3.21 -14.67
N ILE A 125 -10.34 -2.22 -15.32
CA ILE A 125 -10.95 -1.08 -14.63
C ILE A 125 -11.91 -1.56 -13.53
N LEU A 126 -12.81 -2.49 -13.85
CA LEU A 126 -13.79 -3.01 -12.88
C LEU A 126 -13.12 -3.68 -11.68
N LEU A 127 -12.06 -4.46 -11.89
CA LEU A 127 -11.30 -5.10 -10.82
C LEU A 127 -10.58 -4.09 -9.92
N TYR A 128 -10.10 -2.98 -10.49
CA TYR A 128 -9.36 -1.93 -9.78
C TYR A 128 -10.25 -0.88 -9.09
N ILE A 129 -11.55 -0.80 -9.40
CA ILE A 129 -12.50 0.16 -8.78
C ILE A 129 -12.47 0.10 -7.23
N PRO A 130 -12.55 -1.07 -6.58
CA PRO A 130 -12.53 -1.15 -5.11
C PRO A 130 -11.28 -0.51 -4.49
N LYS A 131 -10.10 -0.78 -5.08
CA LYS A 131 -8.83 -0.17 -4.67
C LYS A 131 -8.89 1.36 -4.79
N TRP A 132 -9.36 1.87 -5.93
CA TRP A 132 -9.51 3.31 -6.18
C TRP A 132 -10.47 4.01 -5.21
N ILE A 133 -11.59 3.36 -4.86
CA ILE A 133 -12.56 3.89 -3.89
C ILE A 133 -11.89 4.06 -2.52
N ILE A 134 -11.13 3.08 -2.05
CA ILE A 134 -10.43 3.15 -0.76
C ILE A 134 -9.39 4.28 -0.78
N ILE A 135 -8.51 4.30 -1.78
CA ILE A 135 -7.44 5.30 -1.91
C ILE A 135 -8.02 6.71 -1.92
N THR A 136 -9.01 6.97 -2.78
CA THR A 136 -9.58 8.31 -2.97
C THR A 136 -10.37 8.78 -1.76
N SER A 137 -11.10 7.88 -1.09
CA SER A 137 -11.83 8.20 0.14
C SER A 137 -10.89 8.54 1.29
N CYS A 138 -9.85 7.74 1.51
CA CYS A 138 -8.83 8.01 2.53
C CYS A 138 -8.08 9.32 2.23
N PHE A 139 -7.67 9.54 0.97
CA PHE A 139 -7.03 10.79 0.57
C PHE A 139 -7.93 12.01 0.81
N ALA A 140 -9.22 11.93 0.46
CA ALA A 140 -10.17 13.01 0.69
C ALA A 140 -10.36 13.31 2.19
N LEU A 141 -10.43 12.27 3.04
CA LEU A 141 -10.51 12.44 4.50
C LEU A 141 -9.25 13.12 5.05
N ILE A 142 -8.06 12.72 4.61
CA ILE A 142 -6.80 13.33 5.02
C ILE A 142 -6.73 14.80 4.56
N LEU A 143 -7.04 15.08 3.28
CA LEU A 143 -7.06 16.43 2.74
C LEU A 143 -7.99 17.34 3.54
N MET A 144 -9.19 16.85 3.85
CA MET A 144 -10.15 17.59 4.68
C MET A 144 -9.60 17.84 6.09
N GLN A 145 -8.95 16.84 6.67
CA GLN A 145 -8.35 16.98 8.00
C GLN A 145 -7.18 17.96 8.03
N MET A 146 -6.51 18.18 6.89
CA MET A 146 -5.52 19.24 6.69
C MET A 146 -6.15 20.63 6.52
N LEU A 147 -7.32 20.74 5.90
CA LEU A 147 -8.01 22.03 5.69
C LEU A 147 -8.62 22.61 6.98
N LEU A 148 -9.08 21.76 7.90
CA LEU A 148 -9.68 22.19 9.17
C LEU A 148 -8.74 23.03 10.07
N PRO A 149 -7.48 22.64 10.34
CA PRO A 149 -6.55 23.47 11.11
C PRO A 149 -6.16 24.74 10.36
N VAL A 150 -6.05 24.69 9.02
CA VAL A 150 -5.83 25.89 8.20
C VAL A 150 -6.98 26.89 8.37
N TYR A 151 -8.23 26.42 8.34
CA TYR A 151 -9.39 27.25 8.62
C TYR A 151 -9.33 27.87 10.04
N ALA A 152 -8.99 27.06 11.06
CA ALA A 152 -8.86 27.55 12.42
C ALA A 152 -7.73 28.59 12.58
N PHE A 153 -6.60 28.37 11.88
CA PHE A 153 -5.48 29.30 11.84
C PHE A 153 -5.85 30.61 11.15
N CYS A 154 -6.57 30.57 10.03
CA CYS A 154 -7.09 31.76 9.36
C CYS A 154 -8.05 32.55 10.26
N VAL A 155 -8.95 31.87 10.98
CA VAL A 155 -9.82 32.53 11.96
C VAL A 155 -9.01 33.15 13.09
N TRP A 156 -7.96 32.47 13.57
CA TRP A 156 -7.06 33.02 14.58
C TRP A 156 -6.32 34.27 14.08
N LEU A 157 -5.82 34.26 12.85
CA LEU A 157 -5.17 35.41 12.21
C LEU A 157 -6.13 36.59 12.03
N LEU A 158 -7.37 36.32 11.57
CA LEU A 158 -8.39 37.35 11.41
C LEU A 158 -8.90 37.89 12.74
N GLN A 159 -8.89 37.08 13.79
CA GLN A 159 -9.17 37.54 15.16
C GLN A 159 -8.08 38.49 15.66
N MET A 160 -6.81 38.27 15.30
CA MET A 160 -5.75 39.26 15.57
C MET A 160 -6.03 40.60 14.87
N MET A 161 -6.71 40.57 13.71
CA MET A 161 -7.17 41.78 12.99
C MET A 161 -8.51 42.36 13.52
N GLY A 162 -9.08 41.78 14.59
CA GLY A 162 -10.30 42.30 15.24
C GLY A 162 -11.63 41.92 14.59
N VAL A 163 -11.64 41.05 13.58
CA VAL A 163 -12.88 40.62 12.89
C VAL A 163 -13.48 39.39 13.57
N LYS A 164 -14.75 39.49 14.00
CA LYS A 164 -15.48 38.37 14.61
C LYS A 164 -16.28 37.61 13.53
N PHE A 165 -15.93 36.34 13.31
CA PHE A 165 -16.65 35.45 12.38
C PHE A 165 -17.66 34.54 13.09
N LYS A 166 -18.73 34.18 12.38
CA LYS A 166 -19.61 33.06 12.77
C LYS A 166 -18.85 31.75 12.59
N ARG A 167 -18.83 30.92 13.63
CA ARG A 167 -18.12 29.62 13.64
C ARG A 167 -18.86 28.60 12.76
N LEU A 168 -18.10 27.75 12.07
CA LEU A 168 -18.62 26.70 11.17
C LEU A 168 -19.09 25.43 11.91
N THR A 169 -18.63 25.21 13.14
CA THR A 169 -18.90 24.01 13.95
C THR A 169 -19.46 24.38 15.32
N ASP A 170 -20.54 23.70 15.71
CA ASP A 170 -21.40 24.04 16.86
C ASP A 170 -20.99 23.37 18.19
N HIS A 171 -20.02 22.45 18.19
CA HIS A 171 -19.67 21.67 19.39
C HIS A 171 -18.57 22.36 20.21
N GLN A 172 -18.93 22.77 21.44
CA GLN A 172 -18.29 23.88 22.17
C GLN A 172 -17.10 23.51 23.07
N ASP A 173 -16.95 22.28 23.54
CA ASP A 173 -16.21 22.13 24.81
C ASP A 173 -14.72 21.71 24.69
N TYR A 174 -14.25 21.12 23.57
CA TYR A 174 -12.85 20.60 23.45
C TYR A 174 -12.13 20.83 22.11
N HIS A 175 -12.67 21.73 21.28
CA HIS A 175 -12.26 21.92 19.89
C HIS A 175 -10.75 22.03 19.60
N ARG A 176 -10.01 22.77 20.45
CA ARG A 176 -8.56 23.00 20.25
C ARG A 176 -7.72 21.73 20.41
N ILE A 177 -8.03 20.92 21.42
CA ILE A 177 -7.30 19.67 21.70
C ILE A 177 -7.68 18.63 20.65
N THR A 178 -8.97 18.58 20.27
CA THR A 178 -9.44 17.64 19.24
C THR A 178 -8.73 17.87 17.90
N TYR A 179 -8.39 19.11 17.53
CA TYR A 179 -7.64 19.37 16.29
C TYR A 179 -6.26 18.72 16.27
N TRP A 180 -5.49 18.85 17.35
CA TRP A 180 -4.17 18.24 17.45
C TRP A 180 -4.25 16.72 17.43
N VAL A 181 -5.20 16.14 18.18
CA VAL A 181 -5.44 14.69 18.17
C VAL A 181 -5.74 14.20 16.75
N ARG A 182 -6.58 14.92 16.00
CA ARG A 182 -6.89 14.52 14.61
C ARG A 182 -5.70 14.61 13.68
N LEU A 183 -4.82 15.60 13.85
CA LEU A 183 -3.62 15.73 13.01
C LEU A 183 -2.69 14.54 13.23
N VAL A 184 -2.52 14.11 14.49
CA VAL A 184 -1.77 12.89 14.83
C VAL A 184 -2.43 11.65 14.22
N LEU A 185 -3.75 11.47 14.39
CA LEU A 185 -4.46 10.32 13.81
C LEU A 185 -4.48 10.34 12.28
N ALA A 186 -4.49 11.52 11.64
CA ALA A 186 -4.43 11.65 10.19
C ALA A 186 -3.07 11.23 9.65
N TRP A 187 -1.99 11.51 10.39
CA TRP A 187 -0.66 11.00 10.08
C TRP A 187 -0.62 9.46 10.14
N VAL A 188 -1.26 8.85 11.15
CA VAL A 188 -1.38 7.39 11.24
C VAL A 188 -2.15 6.82 10.04
N ILE A 189 -3.24 7.45 9.62
CA ILE A 189 -3.99 7.02 8.42
C ILE A 189 -3.14 7.21 7.15
N MET A 190 -2.37 8.30 7.05
CA MET A 190 -1.46 8.53 5.93
C MET A 190 -0.40 7.42 5.85
N TYR A 191 0.21 7.04 6.97
CA TYR A 191 1.15 5.93 7.03
C TYR A 191 0.53 4.64 6.47
N HIS A 192 -0.67 4.27 6.95
CA HIS A 192 -1.40 3.11 6.44
C HIS A 192 -1.73 3.21 4.94
N LEU A 193 -2.10 4.39 4.46
CA LEU A 193 -2.37 4.62 3.05
C LEU A 193 -1.10 4.43 2.20
N LEU A 194 0.06 4.93 2.65
CA LEU A 194 1.34 4.79 1.97
C LEU A 194 1.79 3.32 1.92
N MET A 195 1.67 2.60 3.04
CA MET A 195 1.97 1.17 3.10
C MET A 195 1.05 0.35 2.18
N PHE A 196 -0.24 0.69 2.15
CA PHE A 196 -1.22 0.04 1.28
C PHE A 196 -0.96 0.31 -0.21
N ILE A 197 -0.53 1.52 -0.57
CA ILE A 197 -0.17 1.86 -1.96
C ILE A 197 1.13 1.17 -2.37
N GLY A 198 2.05 0.94 -1.42
CA GLY A 198 3.34 0.30 -1.68
C GLY A 198 4.34 1.22 -2.36
N VAL A 199 4.45 2.48 -1.91
CA VAL A 199 5.38 3.46 -2.51
C VAL A 199 6.83 2.97 -2.46
N ASN A 200 7.20 2.16 -1.47
CA ASN A 200 8.55 1.59 -1.36
C ASN A 200 8.87 0.54 -2.44
N ASP A 201 7.85 -0.05 -3.08
CA ASP A 201 8.04 -1.01 -4.16
C ASP A 201 8.24 -0.32 -5.52
N LEU A 202 7.83 0.96 -5.66
CA LEU A 202 8.04 1.76 -6.88
C LEU A 202 9.52 2.01 -7.20
N ASP A 203 10.40 1.74 -6.23
CA ASP A 203 11.85 1.84 -6.39
C ASP A 203 12.44 0.48 -6.85
N ASP A 204 11.79 -0.66 -6.62
CA ASP A 204 12.36 -2.00 -6.86
C ASP A 204 11.97 -2.58 -8.24
N ASP A 205 10.77 -2.27 -8.74
CA ASP A 205 10.38 -2.53 -10.13
C ASP A 205 11.17 -1.66 -11.14
N GLY A 206 11.70 -0.51 -10.71
CA GLY A 206 12.64 0.30 -11.48
C GLY A 206 14.08 -0.23 -11.56
N HIS A 207 14.49 -1.13 -10.65
CA HIS A 207 15.86 -1.62 -10.58
C HIS A 207 16.15 -2.85 -11.46
N GLU A 208 15.14 -3.60 -11.89
CA GLU A 208 15.31 -4.63 -12.93
C GLU A 208 15.40 -4.01 -14.34
N GLU A 209 14.60 -2.98 -14.65
CA GLU A 209 14.63 -2.33 -15.96
C GLU A 209 15.90 -1.46 -16.17
N ALA A 210 16.44 -0.84 -15.10
CA ALA A 210 17.67 -0.04 -15.20
C ALA A 210 18.95 -0.87 -15.43
N LYS A 211 18.95 -2.17 -15.06
CA LYS A 211 20.11 -3.05 -15.31
C LYS A 211 20.21 -3.50 -16.77
N GLN A 212 19.10 -3.62 -17.49
CA GLN A 212 19.13 -3.95 -18.92
C GLN A 212 19.66 -2.79 -19.77
N VAL A 213 19.25 -1.55 -19.49
CA VAL A 213 19.67 -0.37 -20.28
C VAL A 213 21.16 -0.02 -20.08
N GLN A 214 21.71 -0.21 -18.88
CA GLN A 214 23.14 0.06 -18.63
C GLN A 214 24.07 -0.99 -19.27
N SER A 215 23.56 -2.19 -19.58
CA SER A 215 24.33 -3.26 -20.23
C SER A 215 24.47 -3.09 -21.75
N GLU A 216 23.66 -2.22 -22.37
CA GLU A 216 23.62 -2.05 -23.83
C GLU A 216 24.34 -0.77 -24.31
N LEU A 217 24.74 0.13 -23.40
CA LEU A 217 25.45 1.38 -23.75
C LEU A 217 26.97 1.37 -23.52
N VAL A 218 27.58 0.24 -23.14
CA VAL A 218 29.04 0.11 -23.08
C VAL A 218 29.53 -0.93 -24.08
N GLN A 219 29.54 -0.56 -25.36
CA GLN A 219 30.44 -1.18 -26.32
C GLN A 219 31.76 -0.38 -26.31
N PRO A 220 32.91 -1.01 -26.05
CA PRO A 220 34.17 -0.61 -26.65
C PRO A 220 34.38 -1.46 -27.90
N SER A 221 34.25 -0.81 -29.05
CA SER A 221 34.82 -1.27 -30.31
C SER A 221 36.35 -1.27 -30.24
N GLU A 222 36.96 -2.30 -30.85
CA GLU A 222 38.15 -2.26 -31.73
C GLU A 222 39.11 -3.46 -31.49
N ASP A 223 39.08 -4.38 -32.44
CA ASP A 223 40.16 -5.32 -32.73
C ASP A 223 41.22 -4.61 -33.63
N HIS A 224 42.51 -4.67 -33.27
CA HIS A 224 43.56 -5.36 -34.06
C HIS A 224 45.00 -5.11 -33.56
N GLU A 225 45.67 -6.23 -33.28
CA GLU A 225 47.08 -6.61 -33.53
C GLU A 225 48.32 -5.94 -32.88
N GLN A 226 49.06 -6.83 -32.19
CA GLN A 226 50.52 -7.04 -32.13
C GLN A 226 51.43 -5.91 -31.59
N THR A 227 52.11 -6.19 -30.46
CA THR A 227 53.57 -6.35 -30.41
C THR A 227 54.03 -6.93 -29.07
N LYS A 228 54.91 -7.93 -29.16
CA LYS A 228 55.65 -8.59 -28.08
C LYS A 228 56.67 -7.63 -27.44
N VAL A 229 56.71 -7.56 -26.11
CA VAL A 229 57.98 -7.36 -25.37
C VAL A 229 57.94 -8.23 -24.12
N ALA A 230 58.85 -9.20 -24.07
CA ALA A 230 59.17 -9.99 -22.90
C ALA A 230 60.24 -9.26 -22.07
N VAL A 231 60.06 -9.18 -20.74
CA VAL A 231 61.16 -9.06 -19.80
C VAL A 231 60.83 -9.91 -18.58
N ASN A 232 61.57 -11.01 -18.43
CA ASN A 232 61.67 -11.78 -17.19
C ASN A 232 62.65 -11.06 -16.26
N THR A 233 62.34 -10.98 -14.97
CA THR A 233 63.34 -10.99 -13.89
C THR A 233 62.69 -11.63 -12.67
N GLY A 234 63.32 -12.68 -12.16
CA GLY A 234 62.85 -13.45 -11.01
C GLY A 234 63.48 -13.05 -9.67
N GLU A 235 63.06 -13.82 -8.67
CA GLU A 235 63.64 -14.08 -7.33
C GLU A 235 63.24 -13.22 -6.11
N SER A 236 62.41 -13.87 -5.28
CA SER A 236 62.59 -14.24 -3.85
C SER A 236 62.59 -13.20 -2.70
N LYS A 237 61.63 -13.47 -1.78
CA LYS A 237 61.71 -13.57 -0.30
C LYS A 237 61.26 -12.43 0.63
N ASP A 238 60.34 -12.86 1.50
CA ASP A 238 60.11 -12.58 2.94
C ASP A 238 59.37 -11.32 3.42
N GLU A 239 58.15 -11.58 3.91
CA GLU A 239 57.37 -11.06 5.05
C GLU A 239 57.51 -9.60 5.54
N LEU A 240 56.39 -8.84 5.50
CA LEU A 240 55.85 -8.11 6.66
C LEU A 240 54.35 -7.71 6.49
N ALA A 241 53.53 -8.25 7.39
CA ALA A 241 52.21 -7.91 7.95
C ALA A 241 51.28 -6.77 7.41
N GLN A 242 49.98 -7.14 7.38
CA GLN A 242 48.71 -6.37 7.59
C GLN A 242 48.32 -5.31 6.54
N ASP A 243 47.10 -5.22 6.02
CA ASP A 243 45.77 -5.42 6.62
C ASP A 243 44.72 -5.57 5.49
N ASN A 244 43.86 -6.59 5.53
CA ASN A 244 42.54 -6.63 4.89
C ASN A 244 41.90 -8.01 5.13
N GLN A 245 40.95 -8.07 6.07
CA GLN A 245 39.73 -8.90 6.00
C GLN A 245 38.89 -8.72 7.28
N LEU A 246 37.69 -8.17 7.10
CA LEU A 246 36.54 -8.29 8.01
C LEU A 246 35.32 -8.45 7.08
N GLY A 247 34.48 -9.46 7.13
CA GLY A 247 34.34 -10.57 8.05
C GLY A 247 32.94 -11.13 7.79
N GLU A 248 32.89 -12.31 7.19
CA GLU A 248 31.72 -13.16 7.01
C GLU A 248 31.20 -13.58 8.41
N VAL A 249 29.90 -13.44 8.68
CA VAL A 249 29.29 -13.98 9.91
C VAL A 249 28.58 -15.29 9.58
N GLN A 250 29.13 -16.30 10.22
CA GLN A 250 28.91 -17.72 10.12
C GLN A 250 27.59 -18.15 10.77
N VAL A 251 26.77 -18.90 10.03
CA VAL A 251 25.62 -19.65 10.55
C VAL A 251 26.13 -21.00 11.03
N LEU A 252 25.90 -21.37 12.30
CA LEU A 252 25.83 -22.77 12.75
C LEU A 252 25.26 -22.91 14.18
N ALA A 253 24.49 -24.01 14.34
CA ALA A 253 23.93 -24.66 15.53
C ALA A 253 22.56 -24.12 16.04
N ASP A 254 21.42 -24.73 15.68
CA ASP A 254 20.89 -26.07 16.01
C ASP A 254 19.99 -26.04 17.26
N SER A 255 18.68 -26.27 17.06
CA SER A 255 17.88 -27.34 17.68
C SER A 255 16.38 -27.05 17.73
N ASP A 256 15.63 -28.10 17.43
CA ASP A 256 14.19 -28.34 17.57
C ASP A 256 13.25 -27.85 16.46
N GLU A 257 13.37 -28.55 15.34
CA GLU A 257 12.29 -28.79 14.37
C GLU A 257 11.10 -29.48 15.06
N LYS A 258 10.04 -28.70 15.31
CA LYS A 258 8.68 -29.21 15.42
C LYS A 258 7.83 -28.56 14.34
N ARG A 259 7.66 -29.31 13.24
CA ARG A 259 6.77 -29.01 12.14
C ARG A 259 5.32 -29.10 12.63
N ASP A 260 4.63 -27.97 12.67
CA ASP A 260 3.17 -27.90 12.70
C ASP A 260 2.67 -27.36 11.36
N ASP A 261 1.55 -27.90 10.88
CA ASP A 261 1.08 -27.88 9.49
C ASP A 261 0.33 -26.59 9.14
N THR A 262 0.94 -25.44 9.42
CA THR A 262 0.56 -24.13 8.89
C THR A 262 1.82 -23.28 8.77
N GLY A 263 2.34 -23.10 7.56
CA GLY A 263 3.61 -22.42 7.31
C GLY A 263 3.60 -20.93 7.68
N LEU A 264 3.78 -20.60 8.95
CA LEU A 264 3.97 -19.24 9.45
C LEU A 264 5.27 -19.15 10.25
N VAL A 265 6.25 -18.44 9.70
CA VAL A 265 7.48 -18.08 10.39
C VAL A 265 7.16 -16.94 11.36
N VAL A 266 7.24 -17.21 12.67
CA VAL A 266 7.11 -16.18 13.71
C VAL A 266 8.49 -15.60 14.00
N ILE A 267 8.76 -14.39 13.50
CA ILE A 267 9.90 -13.56 13.93
C ILE A 267 9.33 -12.36 14.69
N ASN A 268 9.68 -12.26 15.97
CA ASN A 268 9.27 -11.15 16.83
C ASN A 268 10.04 -9.87 16.49
N SER A 269 9.41 -8.96 15.78
CA SER A 269 9.71 -7.52 15.78
C SER A 269 8.50 -6.76 15.26
N ASP A 270 7.67 -6.23 16.17
CA ASP A 270 6.33 -5.68 15.89
C ASP A 270 6.28 -4.60 14.79
N LEU A 271 7.39 -3.92 14.49
CA LEU A 271 7.46 -2.94 13.40
C LEU A 271 7.69 -3.58 12.01
N ALA A 272 8.51 -4.63 11.93
CA ALA A 272 8.75 -5.36 10.68
C ALA A 272 7.56 -6.27 10.34
N THR A 273 6.83 -6.75 11.36
CA THR A 273 5.64 -7.56 11.18
C THR A 273 4.55 -6.83 10.40
N ASP A 274 4.28 -5.56 10.71
CA ASP A 274 3.25 -4.79 10.01
C ASP A 274 3.60 -4.58 8.53
N GLU A 275 4.86 -4.22 8.21
CA GLU A 275 5.31 -4.05 6.82
C GLU A 275 5.16 -5.35 6.01
N ILE A 276 5.63 -6.47 6.55
CA ILE A 276 5.51 -7.79 5.91
C ILE A 276 4.03 -8.15 5.67
N GLN A 277 3.13 -7.85 6.62
CA GLN A 277 1.70 -8.11 6.45
C GLN A 277 1.07 -7.29 5.32
N TYR A 278 1.43 -6.00 5.18
CA TYR A 278 0.93 -5.18 4.07
C TYR A 278 1.44 -5.66 2.72
N GLN A 279 2.72 -6.05 2.63
CA GLN A 279 3.31 -6.57 1.39
C GLN A 279 2.60 -7.84 0.94
N VAL A 280 2.42 -8.84 1.81
CA VAL A 280 1.76 -10.10 1.46
C VAL A 280 0.33 -9.89 0.95
N ILE A 281 -0.48 -9.10 1.66
CA ILE A 281 -1.88 -8.84 1.26
C ILE A 281 -1.94 -8.12 -0.09
N ARG A 282 -1.04 -7.16 -0.28
CA ARG A 282 -0.94 -6.38 -1.51
C ARG A 282 -0.56 -7.27 -2.68
N ASP A 283 0.50 -8.05 -2.53
CA ASP A 283 1.04 -8.91 -3.58
C ASP A 283 0.06 -10.01 -3.96
N ASP A 284 -0.62 -10.62 -2.99
CA ASP A 284 -1.70 -11.59 -3.24
C ASP A 284 -2.83 -10.98 -4.07
N TYR A 285 -3.30 -9.78 -3.68
CA TYR A 285 -4.35 -9.09 -4.44
C TYR A 285 -3.87 -8.72 -5.86
N PHE A 286 -2.66 -8.18 -5.99
CA PHE A 286 -2.09 -7.79 -7.27
C PHE A 286 -1.89 -8.98 -8.20
N ASN A 287 -1.37 -10.10 -7.68
CA ASN A 287 -1.18 -11.33 -8.44
C ASN A 287 -2.52 -11.92 -8.85
N ALA A 288 -3.50 -11.99 -7.94
CA ALA A 288 -4.84 -12.48 -8.26
C ALA A 288 -5.54 -11.63 -9.33
N VAL A 289 -5.38 -10.29 -9.29
CA VAL A 289 -5.94 -9.40 -10.31
C VAL A 289 -5.25 -9.60 -11.66
N ARG A 290 -3.92 -9.71 -11.70
CA ARG A 290 -3.16 -9.94 -12.95
C ARG A 290 -3.43 -11.32 -13.55
N GLU A 291 -3.57 -12.34 -12.72
CA GLU A 291 -4.01 -13.67 -13.13
C GLU A 291 -5.43 -13.61 -13.73
N ALA A 292 -6.37 -12.93 -13.07
CA ALA A 292 -7.72 -12.75 -13.59
C ALA A 292 -7.74 -12.01 -14.94
N ILE A 293 -6.87 -11.00 -15.11
CA ILE A 293 -6.69 -10.28 -16.38
C ILE A 293 -6.17 -11.21 -17.47
N ALA A 294 -5.15 -12.02 -17.18
CA ALA A 294 -4.59 -12.97 -18.14
C ALA A 294 -5.61 -14.05 -18.55
N VAL A 295 -6.35 -14.58 -17.57
CA VAL A 295 -7.45 -15.53 -17.79
C VAL A 295 -8.54 -14.90 -18.67
N PHE A 296 -8.93 -13.66 -18.38
CA PHE A 296 -9.95 -12.96 -19.17
C PHE A 296 -9.48 -12.74 -20.62
N ALA A 297 -8.24 -12.25 -20.80
CA ALA A 297 -7.65 -12.05 -22.11
C ALA A 297 -7.65 -13.33 -22.94
N PHE A 298 -7.25 -14.47 -22.35
CA PHE A 298 -7.25 -15.75 -23.04
C PHE A 298 -8.68 -16.25 -23.31
N TYR A 299 -9.54 -16.37 -22.31
CA TYR A 299 -10.81 -17.07 -22.48
C TYR A 299 -11.88 -16.25 -23.21
N LEU A 300 -11.92 -14.94 -22.98
CA LEU A 300 -13.04 -14.08 -23.39
C LEU A 300 -12.70 -13.09 -24.51
N GLU A 301 -11.45 -12.69 -24.67
CA GLU A 301 -11.06 -11.72 -25.72
C GLU A 301 -10.29 -12.35 -26.88
N ALA A 302 -9.38 -13.28 -26.61
CA ALA A 302 -8.57 -13.89 -27.65
C ALA A 302 -9.34 -14.91 -28.51
N ASP A 303 -9.05 -14.86 -29.82
CA ASP A 303 -9.70 -15.66 -30.85
C ASP A 303 -9.14 -17.07 -30.90
N SER A 304 -10.04 -18.05 -31.01
CA SER A 304 -9.67 -19.46 -31.14
C SER A 304 -9.26 -19.85 -32.57
N PHE A 305 -9.65 -19.04 -33.55
CA PHE A 305 -9.39 -19.26 -34.97
C PHE A 305 -8.56 -18.10 -35.52
N SER A 306 -7.59 -18.42 -36.37
CA SER A 306 -6.76 -17.42 -37.04
C SER A 306 -6.56 -17.79 -38.50
N ARG A 307 -6.30 -16.78 -39.33
CA ARG A 307 -5.80 -16.97 -40.71
C ARG A 307 -4.29 -17.19 -40.75
N CYS A 308 -3.59 -16.91 -39.67
CA CYS A 308 -2.17 -17.15 -39.48
C CYS A 308 -1.93 -18.56 -38.92
N SER A 309 -0.78 -19.14 -39.23
CA SER A 309 -0.33 -20.38 -38.60
C SER A 309 -0.18 -20.19 -37.09
N LYS A 310 -0.78 -21.08 -36.30
CA LYS A 310 -0.76 -21.05 -34.83
C LYS A 310 -0.57 -22.44 -34.23
N ALA A 311 -0.08 -22.49 -33.00
CA ALA A 311 0.09 -23.72 -32.23
C ALA A 311 -1.25 -24.37 -31.85
N GLN A 312 -1.18 -25.64 -31.45
CA GLN A 312 -2.35 -26.36 -30.97
C GLN A 312 -2.75 -25.88 -29.58
N ASN A 313 -4.04 -25.68 -29.34
CA ASN A 313 -4.60 -25.11 -28.10
C ASN A 313 -4.13 -23.69 -27.74
N SER A 314 -3.54 -22.95 -28.68
CA SER A 314 -3.30 -21.52 -28.53
C SER A 314 -4.49 -20.70 -29.00
N LYS A 315 -4.60 -19.49 -28.47
CA LYS A 315 -5.49 -18.46 -28.97
C LYS A 315 -4.65 -17.29 -29.48
N VAL A 316 -5.25 -16.48 -30.34
CA VAL A 316 -4.55 -15.36 -30.98
C VAL A 316 -5.28 -14.05 -30.77
N MET A 317 -4.53 -12.96 -30.80
CA MET A 317 -5.07 -11.62 -30.94
C MET A 317 -4.36 -10.94 -32.11
N GLU A 318 -5.14 -10.42 -33.06
CA GLU A 318 -4.58 -9.69 -34.20
C GLU A 318 -4.04 -8.32 -33.74
N LEU A 319 -2.76 -8.05 -34.02
CA LEU A 319 -2.14 -6.76 -33.72
C LEU A 319 -2.13 -5.88 -34.97
N ASN A 320 -1.62 -6.42 -36.07
CA ASN A 320 -1.57 -5.76 -37.37
C ASN A 320 -1.62 -6.81 -38.51
N ASP A 321 -1.44 -6.39 -39.76
CA ASP A 321 -1.52 -7.28 -40.93
C ASP A 321 -0.38 -8.32 -40.99
N TYR A 322 0.71 -8.12 -40.25
CA TYR A 322 1.93 -8.92 -40.32
C TYR A 322 2.27 -9.64 -39.01
N GLU A 323 1.63 -9.28 -37.90
CA GLU A 323 1.95 -9.74 -36.55
C GLU A 323 0.67 -10.01 -35.76
N PHE A 324 0.71 -11.10 -35.01
CA PHE A 324 -0.34 -11.46 -34.08
C PHE A 324 0.29 -11.86 -32.75
N LEU A 325 -0.45 -11.65 -31.68
CA LEU A 325 -0.08 -12.14 -30.37
C LEU A 325 -0.64 -13.54 -30.22
N GLU A 326 0.22 -14.52 -29.98
CA GLU A 326 -0.15 -15.88 -29.61
C GLU A 326 -0.16 -16.00 -28.08
N ILE A 327 -1.25 -16.54 -27.55
CA ILE A 327 -1.43 -16.79 -26.12
C ILE A 327 -1.53 -18.30 -25.91
N THR A 328 -0.61 -18.85 -25.11
CA THR A 328 -0.55 -20.28 -24.79
C THR A 328 -0.61 -20.53 -23.29
N PRO A 329 -1.43 -21.50 -22.82
CA PRO A 329 -1.45 -21.86 -21.40
C PRO A 329 -0.13 -22.50 -20.99
N ASN A 330 0.54 -21.94 -19.97
CA ASN A 330 1.78 -22.46 -19.42
C ASN A 330 1.80 -22.28 -17.90
N ASN A 331 1.79 -23.42 -17.17
CA ASN A 331 1.79 -23.43 -15.71
C ASN A 331 3.08 -22.88 -15.08
N LYS A 332 4.13 -22.64 -15.88
CA LYS A 332 5.40 -22.03 -15.43
C LYS A 332 5.47 -20.53 -15.69
N ALA A 333 4.53 -19.97 -16.44
CA ALA A 333 4.49 -18.54 -16.74
C ALA A 333 3.97 -17.74 -15.56
N LYS A 334 4.38 -16.46 -15.44
CA LYS A 334 4.10 -15.57 -14.30
C LYS A 334 2.60 -15.49 -13.94
N TYR A 335 1.72 -15.51 -14.94
CA TYR A 335 0.26 -15.45 -14.78
C TYR A 335 -0.47 -16.65 -15.41
N GLY A 336 0.22 -17.79 -15.58
CA GLY A 336 -0.36 -19.03 -16.15
C GLY A 336 -0.49 -19.05 -17.68
N PHE A 337 -0.11 -17.97 -18.37
CA PHE A 337 -0.12 -17.86 -19.82
C PHE A 337 1.17 -17.23 -20.32
N ASP A 338 1.67 -17.72 -21.45
CA ASP A 338 2.72 -17.07 -22.23
C ASP A 338 2.07 -16.21 -23.31
N PHE A 339 2.56 -14.98 -23.44
CA PHE A 339 2.17 -14.01 -24.45
C PHE A 339 3.36 -13.78 -25.40
N GLU A 340 3.24 -14.21 -26.65
CA GLU A 340 4.35 -14.14 -27.62
C GLU A 340 3.90 -13.49 -28.93
N VAL A 341 4.59 -12.42 -29.35
CA VAL A 341 4.31 -11.76 -30.64
C VAL A 341 4.99 -12.53 -31.77
N LYS A 342 4.20 -12.98 -32.75
CA LYS A 342 4.67 -13.77 -33.90
C LYS A 342 4.28 -13.13 -35.22
N LYS A 343 5.11 -13.36 -36.24
CA LYS A 343 4.79 -12.96 -37.62
C LYS A 343 3.68 -13.85 -38.17
N CYS A 344 2.67 -13.23 -38.78
CA CYS A 344 1.58 -13.92 -39.44
C CYS A 344 2.09 -14.62 -40.70
N VAL A 345 2.11 -15.96 -40.67
CA VAL A 345 2.32 -16.79 -41.85
C VAL A 345 0.98 -17.35 -42.28
N SER A 346 0.38 -16.77 -43.32
CA SER A 346 -0.90 -17.24 -43.84
C SER A 346 -0.69 -18.45 -44.77
N PRO A 347 -1.44 -19.55 -44.58
CA PRO A 347 -1.41 -20.68 -45.52
C PRO A 347 -1.84 -20.31 -46.94
N ALA A 348 -2.56 -19.19 -47.12
CA ALA A 348 -3.01 -18.71 -48.43
C ALA A 348 -1.91 -18.02 -49.24
N PHE A 349 -0.84 -17.54 -48.59
CA PHE A 349 0.26 -16.81 -49.22
C PHE A 349 1.59 -17.38 -48.72
N PRO A 350 2.15 -18.42 -49.37
CA PRO A 350 3.45 -18.95 -48.99
C PRO A 350 4.52 -17.86 -49.14
N ALA A 351 5.41 -17.76 -48.15
CA ALA A 351 6.51 -16.79 -48.14
C ALA A 351 7.36 -17.00 -49.41
N SER A 352 7.36 -16.00 -50.30
CA SER A 352 8.14 -15.96 -51.54
C SER A 352 9.59 -15.65 -51.29
#